data_AF-A0A419J1M0-F1
#
_entry.id   AF-A0A419J1M0-F1
#
_cell.length_a   1.000
_cell.length_b   1.000
_cell.length_c   1.000
_cell.angle_alpha   90.00
_cell.angle_beta   90.00
_cell.angle_gamma   90.00
#
_symmetry.space_group_name_H-M   'P 1'
#
loop_
_entity.id
_entity.type
_entity.pdbx_description
1 polymer ?
#
loop_
_entity_poly.entity_id
_entity_poly.type
_entity_poly.pdbx_seq_one_letter_code
_entity_poly.pdbx_strand_id
1 'polypeptide(L)'
;MTKDFNGLKKEYRPRSGQIAVEMGFITKAQLLEALSDQVDDDLSHRTHRFMVEIFLEKEWITREQVDIILDELYKDEMRRKGKL
;
A
#
# COMPACT_ATOMS: atom_id res chain seq x y z
N MET A 1 -15.61 -5.85 -8.03
CA MET A 1 -15.92 -4.68 -7.18
C MET A 1 -14.59 -4.03 -6.90
N THR A 2 -14.21 -3.00 -7.67
CA THR A 2 -12.96 -2.26 -7.44
C THR A 2 -13.02 -1.71 -6.03
N LYS A 3 -12.10 -2.15 -5.18
CA LYS A 3 -11.96 -1.55 -3.85
C LYS A 3 -11.37 -0.17 -4.07
N ASP A 4 -12.21 0.85 -3.99
CA ASP A 4 -11.74 2.23 -4.04
C ASP A 4 -10.95 2.52 -2.75
N PHE A 5 -9.88 3.30 -2.86
CA PHE A 5 -9.03 3.66 -1.72
C PHE A 5 -9.76 4.54 -0.68
N ASN A 6 -10.98 4.99 -1.01
CA ASN A 6 -11.90 5.72 -0.14
C ASN A 6 -12.40 4.85 1.02
N GLY A 7 -11.67 4.89 2.14
CA GLY A 7 -11.98 4.16 3.37
C GLY A 7 -10.77 3.55 4.04
N LEU A 8 -9.62 3.50 3.35
CA LEU A 8 -8.36 3.09 3.97
C LEU A 8 -7.90 4.17 4.95
N LYS A 9 -7.83 3.82 6.22
CA LYS A 9 -7.31 4.71 7.25
C LYS A 9 -5.82 4.98 7.05
N LYS A 10 -5.40 6.16 7.48
CA LYS A 10 -4.01 6.66 7.49
C LYS A 10 -2.99 5.67 8.10
N GLU A 11 -3.45 4.81 9.01
CA GLU A 11 -2.66 3.84 9.79
C GLU A 11 -2.26 2.57 9.01
N TYR A 12 -2.88 2.26 7.86
CA TYR A 12 -2.52 1.07 7.06
C TYR A 12 -1.25 1.22 6.22
N ARG A 13 -0.66 2.41 6.19
CA ARG A 13 0.28 2.83 5.15
C ARG A 13 1.58 2.01 5.09
N PRO A 14 2.34 1.79 6.18
CA PRO A 14 3.58 1.02 6.09
C PRO A 14 3.34 -0.47 5.82
N ARG A 15 2.21 -1.00 6.30
CA ARG A 15 1.90 -2.43 6.26
C ARG A 15 1.62 -2.91 4.83
N SER A 16 0.92 -2.10 4.04
CA SER A 16 0.69 -2.42 2.62
C SER A 16 1.99 -2.60 1.83
N GLY A 17 3.00 -1.77 2.09
CA GLY A 17 4.33 -1.90 1.50
C GLY A 17 5.09 -3.15 1.94
N GLN A 18 5.00 -3.51 3.23
CA GLN A 18 5.58 -4.76 3.75
C GLN A 18 4.95 -5.99 3.10
N ILE A 19 3.61 -6.03 3.04
CA ILE A 19 2.86 -7.12 2.40
C ILE A 19 3.28 -7.27 0.93
N ALA A 20 3.41 -6.16 0.19
CA ALA A 20 3.82 -6.20 -1.21
C ALA A 20 5.23 -6.79 -1.41
N VAL A 21 6.15 -6.54 -0.48
CA VAL A 21 7.50 -7.16 -0.48
C VAL A 21 7.41 -8.65 -0.10
N GLU A 22 6.67 -8.99 0.94
CA GLU A 22 6.49 -10.38 1.40
C GLU A 22 5.84 -11.27 0.32
N MET A 23 4.93 -10.70 -0.48
CA MET A 23 4.30 -11.36 -1.62
C MET A 23 5.21 -11.41 -2.86
N GLY A 24 6.36 -10.74 -2.85
CA GLY A 24 7.30 -10.70 -3.97
C GLY A 24 6.82 -9.84 -5.16
N PHE A 25 5.81 -8.98 -4.98
CA PHE A 25 5.33 -8.09 -6.04
C PHE A 25 6.27 -6.91 -6.27
N ILE A 26 6.96 -6.47 -5.22
CA ILE A 26 7.99 -5.44 -5.30
C ILE A 26 9.24 -5.87 -4.52
N THR A 27 10.35 -5.22 -4.80
CA THR A 27 11.59 -5.35 -4.05
C THR A 27 11.62 -4.41 -2.83
N LYS A 28 12.50 -4.71 -1.87
CA LYS A 28 12.80 -3.79 -0.75
C LYS A 28 13.29 -2.42 -1.24
N ALA A 29 14.04 -2.38 -2.34
CA ALA A 29 14.54 -1.12 -2.90
C ALA A 29 13.39 -0.24 -3.41
N GLN A 30 12.44 -0.84 -4.15
CA GLN A 30 11.23 -0.15 -4.61
C GLN A 30 10.37 0.34 -3.44
N LEU A 31 10.25 -0.44 -2.37
CA LEU A 31 9.56 0.01 -1.16
C LEU A 31 10.21 1.27 -0.55
N LEU A 32 11.54 1.30 -0.44
CA LEU A 32 12.27 2.46 0.09
C LEU A 32 12.12 3.69 -0.82
N GLU A 33 12.14 3.51 -2.13
CA GLU A 33 11.92 4.60 -3.09
C GLU A 33 10.52 5.21 -2.94
N ALA A 34 9.47 4.37 -2.89
CA ALA A 34 8.11 4.88 -2.71
C ALA A 34 7.89 5.57 -1.35
N LEU A 35 8.58 5.13 -0.29
CA LEU A 35 8.56 5.82 0.99
C LEU A 35 9.20 7.22 0.89
N SER A 36 10.26 7.37 0.08
CA SER A 36 10.86 8.68 -0.20
C SER A 36 9.87 9.59 -0.92
N ASP A 37 9.21 9.09 -1.97
CA ASP A 37 8.21 9.86 -2.72
C ASP A 37 7.04 10.31 -1.83
N GLN A 38 6.62 9.45 -0.90
CA GLN A 38 5.56 9.75 0.06
C GLN A 38 5.97 10.87 1.05
N VAL A 39 7.23 10.87 1.49
CA VAL A 39 7.79 11.96 2.32
C VAL A 39 7.84 13.26 1.54
N ASP A 40 8.28 13.23 0.29
CA ASP A 40 8.34 14.42 -0.57
C ASP A 40 6.94 15.02 -0.81
N ASP A 41 5.91 14.17 -0.98
CA ASP A 41 4.52 14.62 -1.11
C ASP A 41 4.00 15.28 0.17
N ASP A 42 4.29 14.70 1.34
CA ASP A 42 3.92 15.25 2.63
C ASP A 42 4.58 16.62 2.89
N LEU A 43 5.86 16.75 2.55
CA LEU A 43 6.61 18.01 2.65
C LEU A 43 6.13 19.07 1.65
N SER A 44 5.64 18.64 0.49
CA SER A 44 5.15 19.53 -0.57
C SER A 44 3.67 19.91 -0.42
N HIS A 45 3.01 19.48 0.67
CA HIS A 45 1.58 19.64 0.90
C HIS A 45 0.69 19.12 -0.26
N ARG A 46 1.17 18.11 -1.01
CA ARG A 46 0.40 17.48 -2.08
C ARG A 46 -0.65 16.53 -1.49
N THR A 47 -1.65 16.19 -2.29
CA THR A 47 -2.60 15.14 -1.92
C THR A 47 -1.83 13.86 -1.63
N HIS A 48 -2.02 13.33 -0.44
CA HIS A 48 -1.26 12.18 0.02
C HIS A 48 -1.67 10.90 -0.71
N ARG A 49 -0.75 10.32 -1.48
CA ARG A 49 -0.93 9.03 -2.16
C ARG A 49 -0.68 7.86 -1.20
N PHE A 50 -1.45 6.78 -1.35
CA PHE A 50 -1.17 5.51 -0.71
C PHE A 50 0.01 4.80 -1.40
N MET A 51 0.73 3.97 -0.66
CA MET A 51 1.88 3.21 -1.20
C MET A 51 1.52 2.39 -2.44
N VAL A 52 0.37 1.72 -2.42
CA VAL A 52 -0.13 0.93 -3.56
C VAL A 52 -0.50 1.77 -4.77
N GLU A 53 -0.83 3.05 -4.59
CA GLU A 53 -1.04 3.99 -5.71
C GLU A 53 0.30 4.36 -6.34
N ILE A 54 1.32 4.66 -5.52
CA ILE A 54 2.68 4.94 -6.01
C ILE A 54 3.24 3.73 -6.79
N PHE A 55 3.06 2.51 -6.29
CA PHE A 55 3.50 1.29 -6.98
C PHE A 55 2.80 1.10 -8.32
N LEU A 56 1.50 1.40 -8.40
CA LEU A 56 0.71 1.29 -9.63
C LEU A 56 1.11 2.36 -10.65
N GLU A 57 1.31 3.61 -10.21
CA GLU A 57 1.76 4.73 -11.05
C GLU A 57 3.17 4.49 -11.63
N LYS A 58 4.03 3.80 -10.88
CA LYS A 58 5.36 3.38 -11.35
C LYS A 58 5.36 2.06 -12.12
N GLU A 59 4.18 1.49 -12.39
CA GLU A 59 3.99 0.23 -13.10
C GLU A 59 4.73 -0.97 -12.47
N TRP A 60 5.05 -0.90 -11.18
CA TRP A 60 5.72 -1.99 -10.45
C TRP A 60 4.77 -3.11 -10.07
N ILE A 61 3.48 -2.81 -9.96
CA ILE A 61 2.43 -3.78 -9.70
C ILE A 61 1.26 -3.55 -10.66
N THR A 62 0.45 -4.59 -10.84
CA THR A 62 -0.81 -4.52 -11.59
C THR A 62 -1.98 -4.16 -10.68
N ARG A 63 -3.12 -3.79 -11.28
CA ARG A 63 -4.36 -3.56 -10.52
C ARG A 63 -4.82 -4.81 -9.75
N GLU A 64 -4.62 -5.99 -10.33
CA GLU A 64 -4.94 -7.27 -9.68
C GLU A 64 -4.07 -7.50 -8.44
N GLN A 65 -2.78 -7.16 -8.51
CA GLN A 65 -1.89 -7.23 -7.35
C GLN A 65 -2.26 -6.21 -6.27
N VAL A 66 -2.77 -5.03 -6.63
CA VAL A 66 -3.35 -4.08 -5.67
C VAL A 66 -4.49 -4.72 -4.90
N ASP A 67 -5.44 -5.35 -5.59
CA ASP A 67 -6.60 -5.98 -4.94
C ASP A 67 -6.15 -7.08 -3.95
N ILE A 68 -5.14 -7.89 -4.32
CA ILE A 68 -4.55 -8.91 -3.45
C ILE A 68 -3.91 -8.29 -2.19
N ILE A 69 -3.12 -7.22 -2.35
CA ILE A 69 -2.49 -6.52 -1.22
C ILE A 69 -3.56 -5.97 -0.27
N LEU A 70 -4.63 -5.35 -0.80
CA LEU A 70 -5.71 -4.80 0.00
C LEU A 70 -6.51 -5.89 0.74
N ASP A 71 -6.70 -7.05 0.12
CA ASP A 71 -7.30 -8.22 0.75
C ASP A 71 -6.49 -8.71 1.94
N GLU A 72 -5.18 -8.85 1.78
CA GLU A 72 -4.32 -9.32 2.87
C GLU A 72 -4.18 -8.30 3.98
N LEU A 73 -4.12 -7.01 3.64
CA LEU A 73 -4.15 -5.91 4.61
C LEU A 73 -5.41 -5.96 5.48
N TYR A 74 -6.57 -6.22 4.88
CA TYR A 74 -7.83 -6.38 5.60
C TYR A 74 -7.80 -7.61 6.53
N LYS A 75 -7.31 -8.75 6.03
CA LYS A 75 -7.17 -9.97 6.84
C LYS A 75 -6.22 -9.76 8.03
N ASP A 76 -5.06 -9.14 7.80
CA ASP A 76 -4.09 -8.80 8.85
C ASP A 76 -4.71 -7.91 9.94
N GLU A 77 -5.52 -6.93 9.55
CA GLU A 77 -6.25 -6.09 10.51
C GLU A 77 -7.27 -6.89 11.32
N MET A 78 -8.05 -7.76 10.68
CA MET A 78 -9.03 -8.58 11.39
C MET A 78 -8.37 -9.55 12.36
N ARG A 79 -7.25 -10.18 11.97
CA ARG A 79 -6.43 -11.03 12.86
C ARG A 79 -5.95 -10.24 14.08
N ARG A 80 -5.44 -9.02 13.88
CA ARG A 80 -5.01 -8.12 14.98
C ARG A 80 -6.13 -7.71 15.92
N LYS A 81 -7.37 -7.67 15.43
CA LYS A 81 -8.57 -7.41 16.24
C LYS A 81 -9.17 -8.67 16.88
N GLY A 82 -8.56 -9.84 16.70
CA GLY A 82 -9.08 -11.12 17.18
C GLY A 82 -10.41 -11.52 16.54
N LYS A 83 -10.69 -11.03 15.32
CA LYS A 83 -11.93 -11.30 14.57
C LYS A 83 -11.77 -12.39 13.50
N LEU A 84 -10.59 -13.01 13.45
CA LEU A 84 -10.16 -14.03 12.49
C LEU A 84 -9.13 -14.93 13.16
#